data_AF-A0A2T2SHP9-F1
#
_entry.id   AF-A0A2T2SHP9-F1
#
_cell.length_a   1.000
_cell.length_b   1.000
_cell.length_c   1.000
_cell.angle_alpha   90.00
_cell.angle_beta   90.00
_cell.angle_gamma   90.00
#
_symmetry.space_group_name_H-M   'P 1'
#
loop_
_entity.id
_entity.type
_entity.pdbx_description
1 polymer ?
#
loop_
_entity_poly.entity_id
_entity_poly.type
_entity_poly.pdbx_seq_one_letter_code
_entity_poly.pdbx_strand_id
1 'polypeptide(L)' 'AEIRGSVVGPHVSVEAGATIEGAVVEESIVFQDAQIEEAVLSESVIGRSATVEGASGTLNVGDHSSVE' A
#
# COMPACT_ATOMS: atom_id res chain seq x y z
N ALA A 1 -8.72 -6.94 3.90
CA ALA A 1 -7.28 -6.82 3.71
C ALA A 1 -6.61 -8.14 4.01
N GLU A 2 -5.59 -8.47 3.24
CA GLU A 2 -4.69 -9.58 3.47
C GLU A 2 -3.27 -9.03 3.62
N ILE A 3 -2.59 -9.43 4.69
CA ILE A 3 -1.26 -8.90 5.05
C ILE A 3 -0.34 -10.08 5.30
N ARG A 4 0.76 -10.18 4.56
CA ARG A 4 1.74 -11.27 4.66
C ARG A 4 3.15 -10.73 4.72
N GLY A 5 3.96 -11.24 5.66
CA GLY A 5 5.38 -10.86 5.77
C GLY A 5 5.64 -9.36 5.85
N SER A 6 4.68 -8.58 6.39
CA SER A 6 4.66 -7.12 6.30
C SER A 6 4.49 -6.47 7.67
N VAL A 7 4.94 -5.22 7.78
CA VAL A 7 4.71 -4.36 8.95
C VAL A 7 3.74 -3.25 8.54
N VAL A 8 2.61 -3.15 9.24
CA VAL A 8 1.58 -2.14 8.97
C VAL A 8 1.34 -1.33 10.23
N GLY A 9 1.73 -0.06 10.21
CA GLY A 9 1.59 0.89 11.30
C GLY A 9 2.89 1.64 11.63
N PRO A 10 2.78 2.74 12.39
CA PRO A 10 1.56 3.30 12.98
C PRO A 10 0.66 4.01 11.95
N HIS A 11 -0.58 4.32 12.35
CA HIS A 11 -1.51 5.20 11.61
C HIS A 11 -1.84 4.79 10.17
N VAL A 12 -2.04 3.49 9.92
CA VAL A 12 -2.46 3.00 8.60
C VAL A 12 -3.94 2.65 8.58
N SER A 13 -4.64 3.10 7.53
CA SER A 13 -5.98 2.60 7.19
C SER A 13 -5.89 1.68 5.98
N VAL A 14 -6.47 0.48 6.07
CA VAL A 14 -6.49 -0.50 4.98
C VAL A 14 -7.92 -0.94 4.71
N GLU A 15 -8.43 -0.70 3.50
CA GLU A 15 -9.79 -1.08 3.10
C GLU A 15 -9.92 -2.56 2.72
N ALA A 16 -11.14 -2.98 2.39
CA ALA A 16 -11.43 -4.36 1.98
C ALA A 16 -10.67 -4.74 0.69
N GLY A 17 -10.37 -6.02 0.51
CA GLY A 17 -9.72 -6.52 -0.71
C GLY A 17 -8.25 -6.16 -0.91
N ALA A 18 -7.70 -5.15 -0.21
CA ALA A 18 -6.29 -4.79 -0.36
C ALA A 18 -5.34 -5.91 0.09
N THR A 19 -4.22 -6.07 -0.63
CA THR A 19 -3.15 -7.04 -0.34
C THR A 19 -1.83 -6.31 -0.07
N ILE A 20 -1.17 -6.64 1.03
CA ILE A 20 0.13 -6.08 1.41
C ILE A 20 1.10 -7.24 1.68
N GLU A 21 2.12 -7.39 0.83
CA GLU A 21 3.06 -8.51 0.88
C GLU A 21 4.52 -8.03 0.90
N GLY A 22 5.31 -8.50 1.87
CA GLY A 22 6.73 -8.15 1.98
C GLY A 22 7.02 -6.66 2.18
N ALA A 23 6.07 -5.89 2.71
CA ALA A 23 6.12 -4.43 2.72
C ALA A 23 6.13 -3.83 4.14
N VAL A 24 6.59 -2.58 4.24
CA VAL A 24 6.45 -1.73 5.43
C VAL A 24 5.57 -0.55 5.05
N VAL A 25 4.47 -0.34 5.77
CA VAL A 25 3.53 0.75 5.51
C VAL A 25 3.26 1.49 6.82
N GLU A 26 3.48 2.80 6.85
CA GLU A 26 3.18 3.68 8.01
C GLU A 26 2.53 4.99 7.56
N GLU A 27 1.75 5.63 8.43
CA GLU A 27 1.13 6.96 8.18
C GLU A 27 0.40 7.05 6.82
N SER A 28 -0.31 5.98 6.41
CA SER A 28 -0.78 5.82 5.03
C SER A 28 -2.24 5.34 4.93
N ILE A 29 -2.86 5.56 3.76
CA ILE A 29 -4.20 5.05 3.43
C ILE A 29 -4.08 4.13 2.22
N VAL A 30 -4.56 2.90 2.36
CA VAL A 30 -4.60 1.88 1.30
C VAL A 30 -6.08 1.59 0.99
N PHE A 31 -6.54 2.01 -0.18
CA PHE A 31 -7.94 1.86 -0.62
C PHE A 31 -8.24 0.44 -1.12
N GLN A 32 -9.53 0.19 -1.39
CA GLN A 32 -10.06 -1.12 -1.76
C GLN A 32 -9.29 -1.78 -2.93
N ASP A 33 -9.02 -3.08 -2.81
CA ASP A 33 -8.39 -3.91 -3.85
C ASP A 33 -7.00 -3.44 -4.32
N ALA A 34 -6.35 -2.53 -3.59
CA ALA A 34 -4.97 -2.12 -3.87
C ALA A 34 -3.96 -3.25 -3.54
N GLN A 35 -2.89 -3.31 -4.30
CA GLN A 35 -1.82 -4.30 -4.16
C GLN A 35 -0.49 -3.59 -3.87
N ILE A 36 0.15 -3.96 -2.77
CA ILE A 36 1.45 -3.43 -2.36
C ILE A 36 2.40 -4.61 -2.15
N GLU A 37 3.48 -4.65 -2.90
CA GLU A 37 4.46 -5.74 -2.89
C GLU A 37 5.88 -5.18 -2.75
N GLU A 38 6.67 -5.74 -1.84
CA GLU A 38 8.10 -5.42 -1.65
C GLU A 38 8.40 -3.91 -1.52
N ALA A 39 7.50 -3.15 -0.88
CA ALA A 39 7.56 -1.70 -0.80
C ALA A 39 7.77 -1.17 0.64
N VAL A 40 8.28 0.07 0.76
CA VAL A 40 8.41 0.79 2.04
C VAL A 40 7.73 2.16 1.93
N LEU A 41 6.49 2.26 2.39
CA LEU A 41 5.65 3.43 2.19
C LEU A 41 5.39 4.19 3.49
N SER A 42 5.56 5.51 3.45
CA SER A 42 5.23 6.43 4.54
C SER A 42 4.45 7.64 4.03
N GLU A 43 3.51 8.17 4.81
CA GLU A 43 2.77 9.39 4.45
C GLU A 43 2.06 9.29 3.07
N SER A 44 1.58 8.10 2.71
CA SER A 44 1.18 7.72 1.36
C SER A 44 -0.31 7.45 1.20
N VAL A 45 -0.83 7.60 -0.02
CA VAL A 45 -2.21 7.25 -0.39
C VAL A 45 -2.19 6.36 -1.62
N ILE A 46 -2.64 5.11 -1.46
CA ILE A 46 -2.72 4.13 -2.55
C ILE A 46 -4.17 3.95 -2.96
N GLY A 47 -4.51 4.39 -4.18
CA GLY A 47 -5.85 4.36 -4.76
C GLY A 47 -6.43 2.96 -4.97
N ARG A 48 -7.72 2.91 -5.33
CA ARG A 48 -8.45 1.66 -5.52
C ARG A 48 -7.88 0.87 -6.69
N SER A 49 -7.70 -0.43 -6.51
CA SER A 49 -7.13 -1.32 -7.53
C SER A 49 -5.79 -0.82 -8.11
N ALA A 50 -5.03 -0.02 -7.34
CA ALA A 50 -3.70 0.40 -7.72
C ALA A 50 -2.67 -0.67 -7.33
N THR A 51 -1.56 -0.74 -8.07
CA THR A 51 -0.46 -1.66 -7.81
C THR A 51 0.81 -0.86 -7.51
N VAL A 52 1.49 -1.20 -6.43
CA VAL A 52 2.79 -0.63 -6.05
C VAL A 52 3.75 -1.78 -5.78
N GLU A 53 4.83 -1.84 -6.55
CA GLU A 53 5.90 -2.81 -6.38
C GLU A 53 7.24 -2.08 -6.20
N GLY A 54 8.10 -2.53 -5.28
CA GLY A 54 9.48 -2.05 -5.16
C GLY A 54 9.70 -0.58 -4.77
N ALA A 55 8.63 0.18 -4.53
CA ALA A 55 8.71 1.61 -4.22
C ALA A 55 9.12 1.89 -2.77
N SER A 56 9.81 3.02 -2.54
CA SER A 56 10.13 3.49 -1.19
C SER A 56 9.90 5.00 -1.00
N GLY A 57 9.41 5.38 0.17
CA GLY A 57 9.13 6.76 0.57
C GLY A 57 7.66 7.15 0.47
N THR A 58 7.41 8.43 0.17
CA THR A 58 6.06 8.97 0.04
C THR A 58 5.55 8.86 -1.39
N LEU A 59 4.40 8.19 -1.55
CA LEU A 59 3.81 7.92 -2.85
C LEU A 59 2.29 8.09 -2.82
N ASN A 60 1.76 8.93 -3.70
CA ASN A 60 0.33 9.11 -3.89
C ASN A 60 -0.07 8.56 -5.27
N VAL A 61 -0.79 7.44 -5.27
CA VAL A 61 -1.16 6.69 -6.47
C VAL A 61 -2.67 6.79 -6.67
N GLY A 62 -3.10 7.15 -7.87
CA GLY A 62 -4.51 7.19 -8.23
C GLY A 62 -5.11 5.80 -8.46
N ASP A 63 -6.43 5.73 -8.56
CA ASP A 63 -7.14 4.48 -8.86
C ASP A 63 -6.65 3.86 -10.19
N HIS A 64 -6.60 2.53 -10.25
CA HIS A 64 -6.19 1.76 -11.43
C HIS A 64 -4.81 2.13 -12.02
N SER A 65 -3.91 2.65 -11.18
CA SER A 65 -2.55 3.03 -11.59
C SER A 65 -1.53 2.02 -11.09
N SER A 66 -0.39 1.92 -11.77
CA SER A 66 0.72 1.04 -11.40
C SER A 66 2.01 1.83 -11.23
N VAL A 67 2.80 1.48 -10.22
CA VAL A 67 4.15 1.99 -9.97
C VAL A 67 5.08 0.81 -9.71
N GLU A 68 6.21 0.79 -10.42
CA GLU A 68 7.32 -0.19 -10.32
C GLU A 68 8.62 0.51 -9.91
#